data_AF-A0A842YFS8-F1
#
_entry.id   AF-A0A842YFS8-F1
#
_cell.length_a   1.000
_cell.length_b   1.000
_cell.length_c   1.000
_cell.angle_alpha   90.00
_cell.angle_beta   90.00
_cell.angle_gamma   90.00
#
_symmetry.space_group_name_H-M   'P 1'
#
loop_
_entity.id
_entity.type
_entity.pdbx_description
1 polymer ?
#
loop_
_entity_poly.entity_id
_entity_poly.type
_entity_poly.pdbx_seq_one_letter_code
_entity_poly.pdbx_strand_id
1 'polypeptide(L)'
;LGIIAGLVSILFAVSLMATRNFFTVKLPDWLDPIIGSILACGVILVAVLITGPQLTIAGMGYEVINFLAENPQPILILVILLFSKLFASSFVVAGRVSGGVLASSLFVGAMLGSVFGEIFHPENVAAFMVLGMGAVLAATTNTPVATCVMMLEMSLSFDLVIPLVICITVSYLVSAGTSLYEGQKISRDDESVDFYASTNILPDSKVDLRKSTGDENIFDTDMNAIDRDKIE
;
A
#
# COMPACT_ATOMS: atom_id res chain seq x y z
N LEU A 1 -3.67 -12.89 -1.21
CA LEU A 1 -2.42 -12.12 -1.08
C LEU A 1 -2.64 -10.75 -0.43
N GLY A 2 -3.36 -9.81 -1.08
CA GLY A 2 -3.54 -8.43 -0.57
C GLY A 2 -4.02 -8.32 0.88
N ILE A 3 -5.02 -9.12 1.29
CA ILE A 3 -5.50 -9.12 2.69
C ILE A 3 -4.38 -9.48 3.68
N ILE A 4 -3.65 -10.56 3.40
CA ILE A 4 -2.58 -11.05 4.28
C ILE A 4 -1.37 -10.09 4.25
N ALA A 5 -1.08 -9.47 3.10
CA ALA A 5 -0.07 -8.43 2.99
C ALA A 5 -0.40 -7.22 3.88
N GLY A 6 -1.67 -6.78 3.92
CA GLY A 6 -2.12 -5.72 4.81
C GLY A 6 -2.02 -6.08 6.29
N LEU A 7 -2.30 -7.34 6.67
CA LEU A 7 -2.07 -7.79 8.04
C LEU A 7 -0.59 -7.81 8.42
N VAL A 8 0.28 -8.21 7.49
CA VAL A 8 1.73 -8.22 7.70
C VAL A 8 2.31 -6.81 7.75
N SER A 9 1.77 -5.84 7.00
CA SER A 9 2.19 -4.45 7.14
C SER A 9 1.83 -3.87 8.50
N ILE A 10 0.63 -4.19 9.03
CA ILE A 10 0.23 -3.80 10.39
C ILE A 10 1.18 -4.43 11.42
N LEU A 11 1.49 -5.72 11.28
CA LEU A 11 2.46 -6.39 12.14
C LEU A 11 3.83 -5.71 12.09
N PHE A 12 4.28 -5.30 10.91
CA PHE A 12 5.56 -4.61 10.75
C PHE A 12 5.54 -3.22 11.41
N ALA A 13 4.47 -2.45 11.21
CA ALA A 13 4.28 -1.16 11.87
C ALA A 13 4.27 -1.28 13.40
N VAL A 14 3.53 -2.27 13.93
CA VAL A 14 3.46 -2.54 15.36
C VAL A 14 4.81 -2.98 15.91
N SER A 15 5.53 -3.86 15.20
CA SER A 15 6.89 -4.28 15.60
C SER A 15 7.84 -3.09 15.71
N LEU A 16 7.83 -2.19 14.72
CA LEU A 16 8.64 -0.97 14.73
C LEU A 16 8.30 -0.03 15.88
N MET A 17 7.01 0.19 16.15
CA MET A 17 6.59 1.04 17.26
C MET A 17 6.93 0.40 18.62
N ALA A 18 6.75 -0.92 18.74
CA ALA A 18 7.06 -1.66 19.95
C ALA A 18 8.56 -1.64 20.24
N THR A 19 9.42 -1.88 19.24
CA THR A 19 10.87 -1.78 19.42
C THR A 19 11.28 -0.34 19.73
N ARG A 20 10.68 0.67 19.09
CA ARG A 20 10.98 2.07 19.43
C ARG A 20 10.62 2.41 20.87
N ASN A 21 9.48 1.94 21.37
CA ASN A 21 9.08 2.16 22.76
C ASN A 21 9.96 1.41 23.78
N PHE A 22 10.66 0.35 23.36
CA PHE A 22 11.66 -0.30 24.21
C PHE A 22 12.92 0.57 24.38
N PHE A 23 13.32 1.28 23.32
CA PHE A 23 14.49 2.16 23.33
C PHE A 23 14.23 3.53 23.99
N THR A 24 12.98 3.89 24.31
CA THR A 24 12.68 5.11 25.09
C THR A 24 12.96 4.93 26.60
N VAL A 25 13.31 3.73 27.05
CA VAL A 25 13.79 3.48 28.42
C VAL A 25 15.13 4.21 28.58
N LYS A 26 15.17 5.24 29.44
CA LYS A 26 16.30 6.15 29.78
C LYS A 26 17.72 5.58 29.57
N LEU A 27 18.14 5.45 28.32
CA LEU A 27 19.51 5.17 27.95
C LEU A 27 20.16 6.48 27.47
N PRO A 28 21.47 6.63 27.64
CA PRO A 28 22.17 7.77 27.07
C PRO A 28 22.11 7.72 25.53
N ASP A 29 21.85 8.87 24.89
CA ASP A 29 21.62 8.99 23.42
C ASP A 29 22.68 8.31 22.53
N TRP A 30 23.92 8.17 23.01
CA TRP A 30 25.03 7.54 22.29
C TRP A 30 24.99 6.01 22.30
N LEU A 31 24.17 5.41 23.16
CA LEU A 31 24.07 3.97 23.33
C LEU A 31 22.96 3.33 22.47
N ASP A 32 21.95 4.11 22.09
CA ASP A 32 20.86 3.69 21.19
C ASP A 32 21.35 3.03 19.89
N PRO A 33 22.29 3.63 19.11
CA PRO A 33 22.77 3.00 17.87
C PRO A 33 23.58 1.74 18.13
N ILE A 34 24.28 1.65 19.26
CA ILE A 34 25.09 0.48 19.62
C ILE A 34 24.17 -0.70 19.95
N ILE A 35 23.19 -0.50 20.83
CA ILE A 35 22.27 -1.55 21.24
C ILE A 35 21.40 -2.00 20.06
N GLY A 36 20.87 -1.07 19.27
CA GLY A 36 20.07 -1.39 18.08
C GLY A 36 20.84 -2.22 17.06
N SER A 37 22.11 -1.84 16.80
CA SER A 37 22.98 -2.58 15.89
C SER A 37 23.34 -3.96 16.44
N ILE A 38 23.62 -4.10 17.74
CA ILE A 38 23.93 -5.40 18.36
C ILE A 38 22.73 -6.36 18.27
N LEU A 39 21.53 -5.88 18.58
CA LEU A 39 20.31 -6.68 18.49
C LEU A 39 20.02 -7.09 17.03
N ALA A 40 20.15 -6.16 16.09
CA ALA A 40 19.98 -6.45 14.67
C ALA A 40 21.01 -7.47 14.16
N CYS A 41 22.30 -7.32 14.53
CA CYS A 41 23.34 -8.29 14.23
C CYS A 41 23.04 -9.67 14.83
N GLY A 42 22.50 -9.72 16.05
CA GLY A 42 22.07 -10.98 16.67
C GLY A 42 20.99 -11.70 15.86
N VAL A 43 19.97 -10.97 15.41
CA VAL A 43 18.91 -11.53 14.55
C VAL A 43 19.47 -12.00 13.20
N ILE A 44 20.32 -11.19 12.56
CA ILE A 44 20.94 -11.53 11.27
C ILE A 44 21.82 -12.79 11.42
N LEU A 45 22.61 -12.89 12.49
CA LEU A 45 23.48 -14.03 12.73
C LEU A 45 22.66 -15.31 12.92
N VAL A 46 21.61 -15.27 13.73
CA VAL A 46 20.71 -16.42 13.92
C VAL A 46 20.06 -16.83 12.62
N ALA A 47 19.59 -15.87 11.80
CA ALA A 47 19.02 -16.15 10.50
C ALA A 47 20.02 -16.86 9.58
N VAL A 48 21.24 -16.33 9.45
CA VAL A 48 22.31 -16.91 8.62
C VAL A 48 22.71 -18.31 9.08
N LEU A 49 22.72 -18.59 10.38
CA LEU A 49 23.00 -19.93 10.90
C LEU A 49 21.95 -20.96 10.47
N ILE A 50 20.70 -20.53 10.27
CA ILE A 50 19.60 -21.43 9.90
C ILE A 50 19.47 -21.56 8.38
N THR A 51 19.55 -20.45 7.63
CA THR A 51 19.29 -20.41 6.18
C THR A 51 20.55 -20.55 5.33
N GLY A 52 21.73 -20.42 5.93
CA GLY A 52 23.01 -20.42 5.23
C GLY A 52 23.43 -19.03 4.71
N PRO A 53 24.70 -18.89 4.28
CA PRO A 53 25.31 -17.61 3.92
C PRO A 53 24.80 -17.03 2.59
N GLN A 54 24.10 -17.80 1.77
CA GLN A 54 23.55 -17.34 0.49
C GLN A 54 22.28 -16.49 0.68
N LEU A 55 21.50 -16.75 1.73
CA LEU A 55 20.23 -16.09 2.02
C LEU A 55 20.39 -15.04 3.13
N THR A 56 21.45 -14.23 3.04
CA THR A 56 21.73 -13.23 4.08
C THR A 56 20.75 -12.07 4.02
N ILE A 57 20.21 -11.71 5.19
CA ILE A 57 19.25 -10.62 5.33
C ILE A 57 19.97 -9.26 5.50
N ALA A 58 21.30 -9.28 5.60
CA ALA A 58 22.12 -8.09 5.73
C ALA A 58 21.96 -7.16 4.51
N GLY A 59 21.98 -5.85 4.75
CA GLY A 59 21.78 -4.85 3.71
C GLY A 59 20.32 -4.77 3.22
N MET A 60 20.13 -4.43 1.95
CA MET A 60 18.80 -4.18 1.37
C MET A 60 18.06 -5.49 1.09
N GLY A 61 18.77 -6.54 0.68
CA GLY A 61 18.22 -7.87 0.40
C GLY A 61 17.71 -8.09 -1.03
N TYR A 62 18.02 -7.20 -1.97
CA TYR A 62 17.67 -7.39 -3.39
C TYR A 62 18.34 -8.62 -4.01
N GLU A 63 19.56 -8.93 -3.61
CA GLU A 63 20.27 -10.14 -4.06
C GLU A 63 19.51 -11.41 -3.70
N VAL A 64 18.98 -11.48 -2.48
CA VAL A 64 18.16 -12.62 -2.01
C VAL A 64 16.83 -12.69 -2.73
N ILE A 65 16.19 -11.55 -3.02
CA ILE A 65 14.96 -11.51 -3.82
C ILE A 65 15.22 -12.08 -5.22
N ASN A 66 16.28 -11.64 -5.90
CA ASN A 66 16.61 -12.15 -7.22
C ASN A 66 16.97 -13.64 -7.18
N PHE A 67 17.74 -14.07 -6.18
CA PHE A 67 18.08 -15.48 -6.01
C PHE A 67 16.85 -16.36 -5.81
N LEU A 68 15.88 -15.91 -5.00
CA LEU A 68 14.62 -16.62 -4.74
C LEU A 68 13.68 -16.66 -5.94
N ALA A 69 13.76 -15.66 -6.82
CA ALA A 69 12.99 -15.66 -8.06
C ALA A 69 13.43 -16.78 -9.02
N GLU A 70 14.73 -17.14 -8.99
CA GLU A 70 15.30 -18.22 -9.81
C GLU A 70 15.32 -19.57 -9.09
N ASN A 71 15.49 -19.56 -7.75
CA ASN A 71 15.67 -20.75 -6.93
C ASN A 71 14.61 -20.79 -5.82
N PRO A 72 13.42 -21.36 -6.09
CA PRO A 72 12.39 -21.51 -5.07
C PRO A 72 12.91 -22.26 -3.85
N GLN A 73 12.58 -21.75 -2.67
CA GLN A 73 13.02 -22.28 -1.38
C GLN A 73 11.81 -22.78 -0.58
N PRO A 74 12.01 -23.76 0.32
CA PRO A 74 10.93 -24.28 1.14
C PRO A 74 10.28 -23.18 1.99
N ILE A 75 8.96 -23.27 2.15
CA ILE A 75 8.12 -22.29 2.86
C ILE A 75 8.68 -21.95 4.25
N LEU A 76 9.23 -22.93 4.97
CA LEU A 76 9.81 -22.71 6.29
C LEU A 76 10.97 -21.70 6.27
N ILE A 77 11.84 -21.75 5.25
CA ILE A 77 12.94 -20.78 5.09
C ILE A 77 12.37 -19.40 4.79
N LEU A 78 11.39 -19.30 3.90
CA LEU A 78 10.75 -18.02 3.54
C LEU A 78 10.13 -17.32 4.75
N VAL A 79 9.43 -18.07 5.58
CA VAL A 79 8.83 -17.56 6.82
C VAL A 79 9.90 -17.08 7.80
N ILE A 80 11.00 -17.83 7.95
CA ILE A 80 12.13 -17.42 8.79
C ILE A 80 12.76 -16.12 8.27
N LEU A 81 12.99 -16.01 6.95
CA LEU A 81 13.53 -14.79 6.33
C LEU A 81 12.60 -13.59 6.52
N LEU A 82 11.28 -13.80 6.39
CA LEU A 82 10.25 -12.78 6.58
C LEU A 82 10.33 -12.19 7.99
N PHE A 83 10.22 -13.03 9.02
CA PHE A 83 10.25 -12.58 10.41
C PHE A 83 11.62 -12.01 10.78
N SER A 84 12.70 -12.63 10.34
CA SER A 84 14.05 -12.17 10.64
C SER A 84 14.33 -10.79 10.05
N LYS A 85 13.91 -10.50 8.80
CA LYS A 85 14.03 -9.15 8.23
C LYS A 85 13.18 -8.14 8.97
N LEU A 86 11.94 -8.50 9.31
CA LEU A 86 10.99 -7.65 10.04
C LEU A 86 11.58 -7.22 11.40
N PHE A 87 12.13 -8.15 12.17
CA PHE A 87 12.76 -7.83 13.45
C PHE A 87 14.09 -7.09 13.30
N ALA A 88 14.95 -7.51 12.37
CA ALA A 88 16.23 -6.86 12.14
C ALA A 88 16.05 -5.38 11.75
N SER A 89 15.13 -5.06 10.83
CA SER A 89 14.84 -3.67 10.46
C SER A 89 14.22 -2.90 11.63
N SER A 90 13.33 -3.53 12.41
CA SER A 90 12.73 -2.91 13.59
C SER A 90 13.76 -2.50 14.65
N PHE A 91 14.81 -3.30 14.86
CA PHE A 91 15.90 -2.98 15.79
C PHE A 91 16.84 -1.90 15.25
N VAL A 92 17.17 -1.92 13.95
CA VAL A 92 18.01 -0.88 13.31
C VAL A 92 17.34 0.49 13.42
N VAL A 93 16.05 0.57 13.06
CA VAL A 93 15.29 1.83 13.10
C VAL A 93 15.08 2.30 14.55
N ALA A 94 14.80 1.38 15.48
CA ALA A 94 14.70 1.73 16.91
C ALA A 94 16.01 2.26 17.49
N GLY A 95 17.15 1.73 17.05
CA GLY A 95 18.49 2.23 17.39
C GLY A 95 18.85 3.56 16.73
N ARG A 96 17.92 4.24 16.05
CA ARG A 96 18.14 5.54 15.38
C ARG A 96 19.20 5.48 14.27
N VAL A 97 19.51 4.27 13.79
CA VAL A 97 20.42 4.07 12.66
C VAL A 97 19.64 4.36 11.38
N SER A 98 20.28 5.06 10.44
CA SER A 98 19.70 5.29 9.11
C SER A 98 19.56 3.96 8.36
N GLY A 99 18.38 3.34 8.49
CA GLY A 99 17.98 2.13 7.78
C GLY A 99 16.68 2.40 7.02
N GLY A 100 16.71 2.29 5.69
CA GLY A 100 15.55 2.58 4.86
C GLY A 100 14.45 1.55 5.03
N VAL A 101 13.27 1.98 5.48
CA VAL A 101 12.15 1.05 5.70
C VAL A 101 11.55 0.51 4.40
N LEU A 102 11.66 1.29 3.33
CA LEU A 102 11.18 0.95 1.98
C LEU A 102 11.73 -0.40 1.49
N ALA A 103 13.03 -0.64 1.64
CA ALA A 103 13.64 -1.87 1.17
C ALA A 103 13.26 -3.07 2.05
N SER A 104 13.12 -2.86 3.36
CA SER A 104 12.63 -3.92 4.24
C SER A 104 11.17 -4.28 3.96
N SER A 105 10.29 -3.31 3.65
CA SER A 105 8.91 -3.62 3.27
C SER A 105 8.83 -4.39 1.95
N LEU A 106 9.67 -4.04 0.97
CA LEU A 106 9.79 -4.81 -0.28
C LEU A 106 10.26 -6.24 0.01
N PHE A 107 11.30 -6.42 0.81
CA PHE A 107 11.82 -7.74 1.16
C PHE A 107 10.78 -8.61 1.89
N VAL A 108 10.13 -8.05 2.91
CA VAL A 108 9.07 -8.74 3.67
C VAL A 108 7.92 -9.11 2.73
N GLY A 109 7.52 -8.21 1.83
CA GLY A 109 6.52 -8.46 0.80
C GLY A 109 6.93 -9.54 -0.20
N ALA A 110 8.21 -9.57 -0.60
CA ALA A 110 8.74 -10.60 -1.48
C ALA A 110 8.65 -11.98 -0.83
N MET A 111 9.09 -12.14 0.43
CA MET A 111 9.02 -13.42 1.14
C MET A 111 7.56 -13.88 1.29
N LEU A 112 6.65 -12.97 1.63
CA LEU A 112 5.22 -13.25 1.73
C LEU A 112 4.64 -13.68 0.38
N GLY A 113 5.02 -13.00 -0.69
CA GLY A 113 4.67 -13.36 -2.07
C GLY A 113 5.22 -14.74 -2.45
N SER A 114 6.47 -15.05 -2.13
CA SER A 114 7.07 -16.37 -2.37
C SER A 114 6.28 -17.48 -1.68
N VAL A 115 5.89 -17.29 -0.41
CA VAL A 115 5.08 -18.27 0.33
C VAL A 115 3.76 -18.54 -0.38
N PHE A 116 3.09 -17.49 -0.88
CA PHE A 116 1.86 -17.66 -1.65
C PHE A 116 2.10 -18.33 -3.01
N GLY A 117 3.19 -17.99 -3.69
CA GLY A 117 3.61 -18.63 -4.94
C GLY A 117 3.78 -20.13 -4.77
N GLU A 118 4.55 -20.55 -3.76
CA GLU A 118 4.78 -21.97 -3.45
C GLU A 118 3.47 -22.74 -3.16
N ILE A 119 2.51 -22.11 -2.48
CA ILE A 119 1.25 -22.76 -2.10
C ILE A 119 0.27 -22.88 -3.28
N PHE A 120 0.10 -21.81 -4.05
CA PHE A 120 -0.99 -21.71 -5.04
C PHE A 120 -0.52 -21.95 -6.47
N HIS A 121 0.70 -21.55 -6.81
CA HIS A 121 1.19 -21.62 -8.18
C HIS A 121 2.73 -21.63 -8.25
N PRO A 122 3.36 -22.78 -7.93
CA PRO A 122 4.81 -22.90 -7.81
C PRO A 122 5.56 -22.65 -9.13
N GLU A 123 4.87 -22.68 -10.27
CA GLU A 123 5.47 -22.34 -11.58
C GLU A 123 5.68 -20.82 -11.77
N ASN A 124 5.01 -19.96 -11.01
CA ASN A 124 5.12 -18.49 -11.11
C ASN A 124 5.37 -17.80 -9.76
N VAL A 125 6.26 -18.37 -8.93
CA VAL A 125 6.61 -17.78 -7.62
C VAL A 125 7.08 -16.32 -7.76
N ALA A 126 7.89 -16.03 -8.78
CA ALA A 126 8.38 -14.68 -9.06
C ALA A 126 7.26 -13.65 -9.29
N ALA A 127 6.16 -14.04 -9.95
CA ALA A 127 5.02 -13.15 -10.13
C ALA A 127 4.35 -12.82 -8.78
N PHE A 128 4.13 -13.81 -7.93
CA PHE A 128 3.57 -13.60 -6.61
C PHE A 128 4.49 -12.80 -5.69
N MET A 129 5.81 -12.93 -5.84
CA MET A 129 6.79 -12.08 -5.16
C MET A 129 6.60 -10.60 -5.49
N VAL A 130 6.49 -10.26 -6.77
CA VAL A 130 6.26 -8.87 -7.22
C VAL A 130 4.93 -8.33 -6.66
N LEU A 131 3.87 -9.14 -6.69
CA LEU A 131 2.57 -8.76 -6.12
C LEU A 131 2.66 -8.52 -4.60
N GLY A 132 3.41 -9.36 -3.88
CA GLY A 132 3.61 -9.25 -2.44
C GLY A 132 4.46 -8.04 -2.05
N MET A 133 5.54 -7.77 -2.80
CA MET A 133 6.41 -6.60 -2.66
C MET A 133 5.59 -5.31 -2.71
N GLY A 134 4.79 -5.14 -3.77
CA GLY A 134 3.94 -3.96 -3.95
C GLY A 134 2.86 -3.84 -2.88
N ALA A 135 2.19 -4.94 -2.55
CA ALA A 135 1.11 -4.95 -1.58
C ALA A 135 1.57 -4.54 -0.17
N VAL A 136 2.69 -5.08 0.32
CA VAL A 136 3.23 -4.71 1.63
C VAL A 136 3.76 -3.28 1.60
N LEU A 137 4.51 -2.88 0.57
CA LEU A 137 5.04 -1.52 0.46
C LEU A 137 3.90 -0.49 0.52
N ALA A 138 2.89 -0.62 -0.33
CA ALA A 138 1.78 0.33 -0.40
C ALA A 138 1.01 0.46 0.93
N ALA A 139 0.84 -0.66 1.63
CA ALA A 139 0.14 -0.70 2.91
C ALA A 139 0.99 -0.14 4.05
N THR A 140 2.32 -0.30 4.02
CA THR A 140 3.24 0.28 5.01
C THR A 140 3.42 1.79 4.85
N THR A 141 3.40 2.29 3.62
CA THR A 141 3.68 3.72 3.32
C THR A 141 2.41 4.54 3.09
N ASN A 142 1.25 3.90 3.04
CA ASN A 142 -0.02 4.53 2.63
C ASN A 142 0.09 5.25 1.27
N THR A 143 0.89 4.74 0.33
CA THR A 143 1.08 5.34 -1.00
C THR A 143 0.76 4.35 -2.14
N PRO A 144 -0.52 3.98 -2.35
CA PRO A 144 -0.88 2.96 -3.33
C PRO A 144 -0.51 3.33 -4.77
N VAL A 145 -0.77 4.57 -5.21
CA VAL A 145 -0.46 5.02 -6.58
C VAL A 145 1.04 5.05 -6.85
N ALA A 146 1.81 5.65 -5.95
CA ALA A 146 3.26 5.73 -6.08
C ALA A 146 3.89 4.33 -6.07
N THR A 147 3.38 3.44 -5.23
CA THR A 147 3.84 2.05 -5.16
C THR A 147 3.53 1.28 -6.44
N CYS A 148 2.35 1.45 -7.03
CA CYS A 148 2.03 0.87 -8.34
C CYS A 148 3.07 1.27 -9.39
N VAL A 149 3.33 2.58 -9.55
CA VAL A 149 4.31 3.07 -10.53
C VAL A 149 5.70 2.53 -10.24
N MET A 150 6.14 2.58 -8.98
CA MET A 150 7.44 2.05 -8.57
C MET A 150 7.61 0.57 -8.91
N MET A 151 6.59 -0.25 -8.65
CA MET A 151 6.64 -1.68 -8.95
C MET A 151 6.64 -1.97 -10.45
N LEU A 152 5.95 -1.16 -11.26
CA LEU A 152 6.01 -1.28 -12.72
C LEU A 152 7.41 -0.95 -13.26
N GLU A 153 8.03 0.11 -12.76
CA GLU A 153 9.40 0.47 -13.12
C GLU A 153 10.42 -0.59 -12.69
N MET A 154 10.27 -1.17 -11.49
CA MET A 154 11.19 -2.20 -11.00
C MET A 154 11.02 -3.56 -11.69
N SER A 155 9.77 -3.94 -12.02
CA SER A 155 9.49 -5.24 -12.66
C SER A 155 9.59 -5.21 -14.19
N LEU A 156 9.55 -4.02 -14.80
CA LEU A 156 9.58 -3.80 -16.26
C LEU A 156 8.57 -4.67 -17.04
N SER A 157 7.49 -5.10 -16.37
CA SER A 157 6.54 -6.09 -16.90
C SER A 157 5.11 -5.60 -16.71
N PHE A 158 4.40 -5.38 -17.82
CA PHE A 158 3.02 -4.87 -17.78
C PHE A 158 1.97 -5.98 -17.57
N ASP A 159 2.35 -7.25 -17.73
CA ASP A 159 1.43 -8.38 -17.60
C ASP A 159 0.84 -8.50 -16.18
N LEU A 160 1.58 -8.04 -15.18
CA LEU A 160 1.18 -8.11 -13.76
C LEU A 160 0.46 -6.86 -13.27
N VAL A 161 0.22 -5.84 -14.11
CA VAL A 161 -0.38 -4.56 -13.67
C VAL A 161 -1.73 -4.77 -12.99
N ILE A 162 -2.63 -5.52 -13.64
CA ILE A 162 -4.00 -5.74 -13.13
C ILE A 162 -3.99 -6.44 -11.76
N PRO A 163 -3.36 -7.61 -11.59
CA PRO A 163 -3.32 -8.26 -10.28
C PRO A 163 -2.54 -7.46 -9.24
N LEU A 164 -1.52 -6.69 -9.65
CA LEU A 164 -0.72 -5.85 -8.76
C LEU A 164 -1.58 -4.73 -8.16
N VAL A 165 -2.32 -3.99 -8.99
CA VAL A 165 -3.20 -2.91 -8.53
C VAL A 165 -4.25 -3.48 -7.57
N ILE A 166 -4.87 -4.62 -7.88
CA ILE A 166 -5.86 -5.25 -7.00
C ILE A 166 -5.23 -5.59 -5.64
N CYS A 167 -4.05 -6.22 -5.63
CA CYS A 167 -3.37 -6.58 -4.39
C CYS A 167 -2.99 -5.34 -3.57
N ILE A 168 -2.48 -4.29 -4.22
CA ILE A 168 -2.11 -3.01 -3.59
C ILE A 168 -3.33 -2.33 -2.97
N THR A 169 -4.44 -2.21 -3.71
CA THR A 169 -5.65 -1.55 -3.23
C THR A 169 -6.23 -2.30 -2.04
N VAL A 170 -6.33 -3.63 -2.12
CA VAL A 170 -6.86 -4.45 -1.00
C VAL A 170 -5.95 -4.34 0.22
N SER A 171 -4.64 -4.43 0.04
CA SER A 171 -3.66 -4.32 1.14
C SER A 171 -3.73 -2.95 1.83
N TYR A 172 -3.80 -1.87 1.04
CA TYR A 172 -3.97 -0.51 1.53
C TYR A 172 -5.26 -0.34 2.35
N LEU A 173 -6.38 -0.85 1.85
CA LEU A 173 -7.67 -0.79 2.58
C LEU A 173 -7.61 -1.55 3.90
N VAL A 174 -6.96 -2.72 3.93
CA VAL A 174 -6.80 -3.54 5.15
C VAL A 174 -5.88 -2.87 6.16
N SER A 175 -4.84 -2.15 5.72
CA SER A 175 -3.95 -1.38 6.59
C SER A 175 -4.67 -0.25 7.34
N ALA A 176 -5.85 0.17 6.86
CA ALA A 176 -6.75 1.12 7.52
C ALA A 176 -6.06 2.41 8.02
N GLY A 177 -5.06 2.90 7.28
CA GLY A 177 -4.32 4.12 7.62
C GLY A 177 -3.11 3.92 8.53
N THR A 178 -2.73 2.69 8.90
CA THR A 178 -1.44 2.47 9.57
C THR A 178 -0.28 2.83 8.63
N SER A 179 0.45 3.88 8.97
CA SER A 179 1.65 4.29 8.25
C SER A 179 2.87 4.13 9.13
N LEU A 180 3.99 3.76 8.51
CA LEU A 180 5.29 3.82 9.16
C LEU A 180 5.86 5.25 9.24
N TYR A 181 5.26 6.21 8.53
CA TYR A 181 5.65 7.60 8.60
C TYR A 181 4.75 8.34 9.60
N GLU A 182 5.22 8.60 10.83
CA GLU A 182 4.43 9.29 11.86
C GLU A 182 3.97 10.69 11.44
N GLY A 183 4.72 11.36 10.57
CA GLY A 183 4.38 12.70 10.08
C GLY A 183 3.33 12.71 8.96
N GLN A 184 2.83 11.56 8.52
CA GLN A 184 1.89 11.49 7.40
C GLN A 184 0.49 11.94 7.83
N LYS A 185 0.09 13.13 7.39
CA LYS A 185 -1.27 13.64 7.57
C LYS A 185 -2.24 12.95 6.61
N ILE A 186 -3.46 12.68 7.08
CA ILE A 186 -4.53 12.06 6.28
C ILE A 186 -5.19 13.09 5.35
N SER A 187 -5.36 14.32 5.84
CA SER A 187 -5.91 15.45 5.10
C SER A 187 -5.05 16.70 5.37
N ARG A 188 -5.04 17.61 4.40
CA ARG A 188 -4.45 18.96 4.56
C ARG A 188 -5.52 19.86 5.16
N ASP A 189 -5.48 20.02 6.48
CA ASP A 189 -6.46 20.85 7.22
C ASP A 189 -6.07 22.35 7.23
N ASP A 190 -4.96 22.69 6.57
CA ASP A 190 -4.32 24.01 6.55
C ASP A 190 -4.65 24.86 5.30
N GLU A 191 -5.47 24.36 4.37
CA GLU A 191 -5.85 25.08 3.14
C GLU A 191 -7.33 25.51 3.13
N SER A 192 -7.60 26.72 2.63
CA SER A 192 -8.96 27.26 2.47
C SER A 192 -9.73 26.53 1.36
N VAL A 193 -11.06 26.54 1.45
CA VAL A 193 -11.97 25.84 0.52
C VAL A 193 -11.75 26.22 -0.96
N ASP A 194 -11.18 27.40 -1.22
CA ASP A 194 -10.89 27.94 -2.55
C ASP A 194 -9.49 27.60 -3.10
N PHE A 195 -8.69 26.78 -2.41
CA PHE A 195 -7.33 26.43 -2.86
C PHE A 195 -7.33 25.53 -4.10
N TYR A 196 -8.35 24.68 -4.26
CA TYR A 196 -8.52 23.89 -5.46
C TYR A 196 -9.11 24.75 -6.58
N ALA A 197 -8.63 24.55 -7.81
CA ALA A 197 -9.33 25.07 -8.99
C ALA A 197 -10.79 24.60 -8.93
N SER A 198 -11.73 25.55 -8.92
CA SER A 198 -13.16 25.25 -8.87
C SER A 198 -13.49 24.22 -9.95
N THR A 199 -14.00 23.07 -9.55
CA THR A 199 -14.45 22.01 -10.49
C THR A 199 -15.63 22.44 -11.35
N ASN A 200 -16.14 23.66 -11.18
CA ASN A 200 -16.97 24.35 -12.16
C ASN A 200 -16.16 24.71 -13.41
N ILE A 201 -16.02 23.73 -14.30
CA ILE A 201 -15.54 23.91 -15.68
C ILE A 201 -16.65 24.52 -16.56
N LEU A 202 -17.89 24.51 -16.06
CA LEU A 202 -19.01 25.15 -16.70
C LEU A 202 -18.89 26.67 -16.49
N PRO A 203 -19.02 27.49 -17.55
CA PRO A 203 -19.11 28.92 -17.38
C PRO A 203 -20.29 29.23 -16.43
N ASP A 204 -20.14 30.23 -15.57
CA ASP A 204 -21.22 30.79 -14.73
C ASP A 204 -22.30 31.48 -15.61
N SER A 205 -22.82 30.80 -16.63
CA SER A 205 -24.10 31.15 -17.19
C SER A 205 -25.14 30.70 -16.17
N LYS A 206 -25.75 31.67 -15.48
CA LYS A 206 -27.06 31.50 -14.84
C LYS A 206 -28.05 31.04 -15.93
N VAL A 207 -28.10 29.74 -16.17
CA VAL A 207 -29.19 29.14 -16.93
C VAL A 207 -30.34 29.04 -15.95
N ASP A 208 -31.21 30.04 -15.98
CA ASP A 208 -32.49 30.04 -15.26
C ASP A 208 -33.37 28.90 -15.81
N LEU A 209 -33.20 27.70 -15.25
CA LEU A 209 -34.02 26.52 -15.55
C LEU A 209 -35.51 26.71 -15.17
N ARG A 210 -35.88 27.86 -14.61
CA ARG A 210 -37.24 28.28 -14.28
C ARG A 210 -38.04 28.91 -15.44
N LYS A 211 -37.42 29.22 -16.59
CA LYS A 211 -38.15 29.76 -17.75
C LYS A 211 -38.70 28.71 -18.72
N SER A 212 -38.46 27.43 -18.48
CA SER A 212 -38.83 26.34 -19.41
C SER A 212 -39.94 25.41 -18.90
N THR A 213 -40.66 25.77 -17.82
CA THR A 213 -41.80 24.99 -17.33
C THR A 213 -42.96 25.96 -17.11
N GLY A 214 -43.96 25.83 -17.97
CA GLY A 214 -44.91 26.89 -18.31
C GLY A 214 -45.94 27.26 -17.25
N ASP A 215 -46.29 28.54 -17.28
CA ASP A 215 -47.64 29.02 -16.99
C ASP A 215 -48.33 29.18 -18.35
N GLU A 216 -48.97 28.11 -18.84
CA GLU A 216 -50.14 28.16 -19.72
C GLU A 216 -50.68 26.73 -19.83
N ASN A 217 -51.75 26.47 -19.08
CA ASN A 217 -52.58 25.28 -19.19
C ASN A 217 -53.28 25.30 -20.56
N ILE A 218 -52.77 24.55 -21.53
CA ILE A 218 -53.41 24.30 -22.84
C ILE A 218 -53.94 22.87 -22.88
N PHE A 219 -54.72 22.46 -21.87
CA PHE A 219 -55.40 21.15 -21.85
C PHE A 219 -56.76 21.21 -21.11
N ASP A 220 -57.52 22.30 -21.25
CA ASP A 220 -58.89 22.36 -20.72
C ASP A 220 -59.80 23.34 -21.50
N THR A 221 -59.89 23.17 -22.83
CA THR A 221 -60.91 23.67 -23.79
C THR A 221 -60.27 23.49 -25.17
N ASP A 222 -60.68 22.65 -26.11
CA ASP A 222 -62.03 22.30 -26.56
C ASP A 222 -62.02 20.87 -27.11
N MET A 223 -62.72 19.96 -26.42
CA MET A 223 -63.14 18.67 -27.00
C MET A 223 -64.67 18.57 -26.97
N ASN A 224 -65.35 19.67 -27.34
CA ASN A 224 -66.79 19.69 -27.58
C ASN A 224 -67.07 20.16 -29.01
N ALA A 225 -67.47 19.18 -29.84
CA ALA A 225 -68.45 19.27 -30.93
C ALA A 225 -68.15 20.33 -32.02
N ILE A 226 -67.70 19.93 -33.20
CA ILE A 226 -68.55 19.38 -34.27
C ILE A 226 -69.80 20.25 -34.50
N ASP A 227 -69.72 21.07 -35.54
CA ASP A 227 -70.77 21.39 -36.52
C ASP A 227 -72.15 21.80 -35.99
N ARG A 228 -72.49 23.09 -36.16
CA ARG A 228 -73.75 23.49 -36.79
C ARG A 228 -73.70 24.95 -37.21
N ASP A 229 -73.53 25.13 -38.52
CA ASP A 229 -74.15 26.20 -39.28
C ASP A 229 -75.65 26.35 -38.92
N LYS A 230 -76.15 27.60 -39.08
CA LYS A 230 -77.55 28.00 -39.28
C LYS A 230 -78.50 27.93 -38.07
N ILE A 231 -78.98 29.10 -37.63
CA ILE A 231 -80.39 29.57 -37.72
C ILE A 231 -80.61 30.75 -36.75
N GLU A 232 -81.04 31.87 -37.35
CA GLU A 232 -81.77 33.04 -36.81
C GLU A 232 -81.10 34.01 -35.82
#